data_AF-A0AAU7C7G5-F1
#
_entry.id   AF-A0AAU7C7G5-F1
#
_cell.length_a   1.000
_cell.length_b   1.000
_cell.length_c   1.000
_cell.angle_alpha   90.00
_cell.angle_beta   90.00
_cell.angle_gamma   90.00
#
_symmetry.space_group_name_H-M   'P 1'
#
loop_
_entity.id
_entity.type
_entity.pdbx_description
1 polymer ?
#
loop_
_entity_poly.entity_id
_entity_poly.type
_entity_poly.pdbx_seq_one_letter_code
_entity_poly.pdbx_strand_id
1 'polypeptide(L)' 'MSQPEPRSRLSVGMQWASRISTIGLEFALPPLMGAGLDRWLRTSPLATLIGAVLGFAVGMMHLLRIAREGSRL' A
#
# COMPACT_ATOMS: atom_id res chain seq x y z
N MET A 1 -6.42 34.46 12.94
CA MET A 1 -5.21 33.71 12.51
C MET A 1 -5.18 32.41 13.29
N SER A 2 -5.61 31.30 12.68
CA SER A 2 -5.64 29.99 13.34
C SER A 2 -4.22 29.45 13.39
N GLN A 3 -3.57 29.53 14.55
CA GLN A 3 -2.26 28.91 14.78
C GLN A 3 -2.42 27.38 14.59
N PRO A 4 -1.55 26.68 13.84
CA PRO A 4 -1.66 25.24 13.69
C PRO A 4 -1.48 24.57 15.06
N GLU A 5 -2.48 23.82 15.52
CA GLU A 5 -2.36 23.07 16.77
C GLU A 5 -1.11 22.15 16.73
N PRO A 6 -0.30 22.11 17.80
CA PRO A 6 0.79 21.15 17.91
C PRO A 6 0.22 19.73 17.74
N ARG A 7 0.62 19.01 16.69
CA ARG A 7 0.13 17.65 16.44
C ARG A 7 0.36 16.79 17.67
N SER A 8 -0.72 16.42 18.37
CA SER A 8 -0.72 15.45 19.46
C SER A 8 0.03 14.19 19.02
N ARG A 9 0.86 13.59 19.89
CA ARG A 9 1.63 12.36 19.56
C ARG A 9 0.75 11.24 19.02
N LEU A 10 -0.51 11.21 19.45
CA LEU A 10 -1.53 10.26 18.99
C LEU A 10 -1.90 10.47 17.51
N SER A 11 -1.97 11.73 17.05
CA SER A 11 -2.21 12.06 15.64
C SER A 11 -1.06 11.62 14.73
N VAL A 12 0.19 11.74 15.20
CA VAL A 12 1.38 11.27 14.45
C VAL A 12 1.36 9.75 14.35
N GLY A 13 1.04 9.07 15.44
CA GLY A 13 0.88 7.61 15.47
C GLY A 13 -0.19 7.13 14.49
N MET A 14 -1.36 7.78 14.48
CA MET A 14 -2.45 7.45 13.55
C MET A 14 -2.08 7.72 12.09
N GLN A 15 -1.34 8.79 11.82
CA GLN A 15 -0.85 9.07 10.47
C GLN A 15 0.09 7.96 9.97
N TRP A 16 0.99 7.46 10.82
CA TRP A 16 1.87 6.34 10.48
C TRP A 16 1.11 5.02 10.30
N ALA A 17 0.18 4.71 11.21
CA ALA A 17 -0.65 3.51 11.10
C ALA A 17 -1.46 3.50 9.80
N SER A 18 -2.10 4.62 9.46
CA SER A 18 -2.84 4.75 8.20
C SER A 18 -1.94 4.55 6.98
N ARG A 19 -0.74 5.14 6.97
CA ARG A 19 0.24 4.94 5.87
C ARG A 19 0.61 3.47 5.69
N ILE A 20 0.94 2.77 6.78
CA ILE A 20 1.31 1.34 6.72
C ILE A 20 0.13 0.48 6.23
N SER A 21 -1.08 0.74 6.72
CA SER A 21 -2.28 0.04 6.28
C SER A 21 -2.55 0.24 4.79
N THR A 22 -2.38 1.46 4.27
CA THR A 22 -2.51 1.75 2.84
C THR A 22 -1.50 0.95 2.02
N ILE A 23 -0.23 0.92 2.44
CA ILE A 23 0.80 0.12 1.77
C ILE A 23 0.39 -1.37 1.76
N GLY A 24 -0.05 -1.90 2.90
CA GLY A 24 -0.52 -3.29 2.99
C GLY A 24 -1.69 -3.59 2.04
N LEU A 25 -2.64 -2.67 1.90
CA LEU A 25 -3.73 -2.78 0.93
C LEU A 25 -3.23 -2.75 -0.51
N GLU A 26 -2.25 -1.90 -0.84
CA GLU A 26 -1.64 -1.86 -2.18
C GLU A 26 -0.97 -3.19 -2.57
N PHE A 27 -0.43 -3.93 -1.59
CA PHE A 27 0.10 -5.28 -1.81
C PHE A 27 -0.99 -6.34 -1.95
N ALA A 28 -2.06 -6.26 -1.15
CA ALA A 28 -3.08 -7.29 -1.07
C ALA A 28 -4.16 -7.19 -2.16
N LEU A 29 -4.57 -5.97 -2.52
CA LEU A 29 -5.68 -5.73 -3.45
C LEU A 29 -5.43 -6.34 -4.84
N PRO A 30 -4.24 -6.15 -5.46
CA PRO A 30 -3.99 -6.63 -6.82
C PRO A 30 -4.01 -8.16 -6.98
N PRO A 31 -3.34 -8.96 -6.13
CA PRO A 31 -3.45 -10.43 -6.21
C PRO A 31 -4.85 -10.94 -5.84
N LEU A 32 -5.55 -10.33 -4.87
CA LEU A 32 -6.93 -10.70 -4.56
C LEU A 32 -7.87 -10.46 -5.74
N MET A 33 -7.71 -9.32 -6.42
CA MET A 33 -8.45 -8.99 -7.64
C MET A 33 -8.12 -9.97 -8.76
N GLY A 34 -6.85 -10.31 -8.96
CA GLY A 34 -6.42 -11.32 -9.93
C GLY A 34 -7.01 -12.71 -9.63
N ALA A 35 -7.07 -13.12 -8.36
CA ALA A 35 -7.66 -14.40 -7.96
C ALA A 35 -9.18 -14.45 -8.17
N GLY A 36 -9.88 -13.34 -7.94
CA GLY A 36 -11.30 -13.21 -8.28
C GLY A 36 -11.54 -13.37 -9.79
N LEU A 37 -10.69 -12.74 -10.60
CA LEU A 37 -10.76 -12.79 -12.05
C LEU A 37 -10.47 -14.19 -12.60
N ASP A 38 -9.43 -14.85 -12.10
CA ASP A 38 -9.07 -16.23 -12.49
C ASP A 38 -10.21 -17.21 -12.15
N ARG A 39 -10.86 -17.05 -10.99
CA ARG A 39 -12.03 -17.85 -10.60
C ARG A 39 -13.22 -17.63 -11.53
N TRP A 40 -13.48 -16.39 -11.93
CA TRP A 40 -14.59 -16.08 -12.83
C TRP A 40 -14.38 -16.65 -14.23
N LEU A 41 -13.13 -16.63 -14.71
CA LEU A 41 -12.76 -17.11 -16.05
C LEU A 41 -12.46 -18.61 -16.09
N ARG A 42 -12.44 -19.32 -14.95
CA ARG A 42 -11.95 -20.71 -14.80
C ARG A 42 -10.56 -20.92 -15.43
N THR A 43 -9.75 -19.87 -15.48
CA THR A 43 -8.42 -19.88 -16.06
C THR A 43 -7.37 -20.31 -15.04
N SER A 44 -6.22 -20.79 -15.51
CA SER A 44 -5.02 -20.96 -14.69
C SER A 44 -4.66 -19.63 -13.99
N PRO A 45 -3.94 -19.65 -12.85
CA PRO A 45 -3.76 -18.50 -11.93
C PRO A 45 -2.84 -17.37 -12.45
N LEU A 46 -2.92 -17.07 -13.75
CA LEU A 46 -2.11 -16.09 -14.46
C LEU A 46 -2.50 -14.66 -14.05
N ALA A 47 -3.80 -14.33 -13.92
CA ALA A 47 -4.19 -12.99 -13.52
C ALA A 47 -3.80 -12.70 -12.07
N THR A 48 -3.87 -13.71 -11.20
CA THR A 48 -3.37 -13.65 -9.82
C THR A 48 -1.86 -13.37 -9.79
N LEU A 49 -1.08 -14.07 -10.62
CA LEU A 49 0.37 -13.88 -10.68
C LEU A 49 0.72 -12.47 -11.16
N ILE A 50 0.07 -12.00 -12.23
CA ILE A 50 0.26 -10.64 -12.76
C ILE A 50 -0.14 -9.62 -11.69
N GLY A 51 -1.28 -9.81 -11.03
CA GLY A 51 -1.74 -8.97 -9.93
C GLY A 51 -0.73 -8.94 -8.78
N ALA A 52 -0.21 -10.09 -8.37
CA ALA A 52 0.81 -10.19 -7.32
C ALA A 52 2.08 -9.42 -7.66
N VAL A 53 2.62 -9.59 -8.88
CA VAL A 53 3.84 -8.90 -9.31
C VAL A 53 3.61 -7.39 -9.39
N LEU A 54 2.47 -6.95 -9.94
CA LEU A 54 2.14 -5.52 -10.03
C LEU A 54 1.94 -4.90 -8.64
N GLY A 55 1.15 -5.52 -7.77
CA GLY A 55 0.94 -5.05 -6.40
C GLY A 55 2.25 -5.01 -5.61
N PHE A 56 3.10 -6.01 -5.80
CA PHE A 56 4.44 -6.03 -5.21
C PHE A 56 5.31 -4.88 -5.70
N ALA A 57 5.37 -4.64 -7.01
CA ALA A 57 6.17 -3.57 -7.60
C ALA A 57 5.72 -2.19 -7.13
N VAL A 58 4.40 -1.93 -7.13
CA VAL A 58 3.83 -0.64 -6.69
C VAL A 58 4.05 -0.42 -5.20
N GLY A 59 3.72 -1.41 -4.36
CA GLY A 59 3.91 -1.32 -2.91
C GLY A 59 5.38 -1.15 -2.53
N MET A 60 6.29 -1.84 -3.23
CA MET A 60 7.74 -1.69 -3.04
C MET A 60 8.23 -0.29 -3.44
N MET A 61 7.74 0.25 -4.55
CA MET A 61 8.08 1.61 -4.98
C MET A 61 7.62 2.65 -3.93
N HIS A 62 6.41 2.51 -3.38
CA HIS A 62 5.93 3.38 -2.31
C HIS A 62 6.77 3.26 -1.03
N LEU A 63 7.10 2.03 -0.63
CA LEU A 63 7.94 1.79 0.54
C LEU A 63 9.32 2.43 0.39
N LEU A 64 9.98 2.24 -0.76
CA LEU A 64 11.28 2.84 -1.07
C LEU A 64 11.21 4.37 -1.12
N ARG A 65 10.09 4.94 -1.59
CA ARG A 65 9.87 6.39 -1.60
C ARG A 65 9.77 6.95 -0.19
N ILE A 66 8.99 6.30 0.68
CA ILE A 66 8.87 6.69 2.10
C ILE A 66 10.23 6.56 2.82
N ALA A 67 10.97 5.48 2.56
CA ALA A 67 12.30 5.28 3.13
C ALA A 67 13.30 6.37 2.68
N ARG A 68 13.27 6.77 1.40
CA ARG A 68 14.10 7.87 0.89
C ARG A 68 13.73 9.22 1.49
N GLU A 69 12.43 9.52 1.58
CA GLU A 69 11.95 10.76 2.20
C GLU A 69 12.35 10.83 3.68
N GLY A 70 12.28 9.72 4.41
CA GLY A 70 12.73 9.63 5.80
C GLY A 70 14.25 9.76 5.98
N SER A 71 15.05 9.28 5.02
CA SER A 71 16.52 9.36 5.07
C SER A 71 17.10 10.75 4.72
N ARG A 72 16.27 11.67 4.22
CA ARG A 72 16.67 13.03 3.80
C ARG A 72 16.53 14.08 4.91
N LEU A 73 16.12 13.68 6.10
CA LEU A 73 16.00 14.49 7.32
C LEU A 73 17.16 14.21 8.26
#